data_AF-A0A2C6AGG2-F1
#
_entry.id   AF-A0A2C6AGG2-F1
#
_cell.length_a   1.000
_cell.length_b   1.000
_cell.length_c   1.000
_cell.angle_alpha   90.00
_cell.angle_beta   90.00
_cell.angle_gamma   90.00
#
_symmetry.space_group_name_H-M   'P 1'
#
loop_
_entity.id
_entity.type
_entity.pdbx_description
1 polymer ?
#
loop_
_entity_poly.entity_id
_entity_poly.type
_entity_poly.pdbx_seq_one_letter_code
_entity_poly.pdbx_strand_id
1 'polypeptide(L)'
;MRNTLIFAGNSCPALTGQICENLGMSPADAELTQFSNGETSVRILTSVREKDVFVVQSGSPRINDSIMELLIMISACKGGSANKITAVLPYFPYSRQSKKKSHRGAITARMLANLLGVAGVKHVITVDLHASQMQGFFKCPVDNLHAEPIIAKWVRRNIPNWRESVVVSKNAGGTKRVTSLADALKLNFGMVTTDRKRGTNMTGSTIINPSDDIRCESEDDCRRRGLANTLL
;
A
#
# COMPACT_ATOMS: atom_id res chain seq x y z
N MET A 1 6.68 -21.32 -16.28
CA MET A 1 6.63 -19.84 -16.42
C MET A 1 7.35 -19.33 -17.68
N ARG A 2 7.38 -20.06 -18.81
CA ARG A 2 8.18 -19.65 -20.00
C ARG A 2 7.62 -18.44 -20.77
N ASN A 3 6.51 -17.84 -20.32
CA ASN A 3 5.80 -16.80 -21.06
C ASN A 3 5.42 -15.58 -20.20
N THR A 4 6.21 -15.31 -19.15
CA THR A 4 5.97 -14.23 -18.20
C THR A 4 7.04 -13.15 -18.31
N LEU A 5 6.64 -11.88 -18.25
CA LEU A 5 7.55 -10.74 -18.16
C LEU A 5 7.19 -9.88 -16.95
N ILE A 6 8.22 -9.37 -16.27
CA ILE A 6 8.07 -8.50 -15.11
C ILE A 6 8.79 -7.20 -15.41
N PHE A 7 8.06 -6.08 -15.45
CA PHE A 7 8.63 -4.75 -15.63
C PHE A 7 8.66 -4.03 -14.28
N ALA A 8 9.77 -3.31 -14.04
CA ALA A 8 9.90 -2.39 -12.93
C ALA A 8 9.52 -0.98 -13.39
N GLY A 9 8.71 -0.28 -12.61
CA GLY A 9 8.61 1.17 -12.69
C GLY A 9 9.73 1.87 -11.88
N ASN A 10 9.86 3.18 -12.03
CA ASN A 10 10.89 3.98 -11.36
C ASN A 10 10.72 4.06 -9.84
N SER A 11 9.55 3.73 -9.26
CA SER A 11 9.33 3.87 -7.81
C SER A 11 9.78 2.66 -6.99
N CYS A 12 9.95 1.49 -7.60
CA CYS A 12 10.33 0.27 -6.88
C CYS A 12 11.23 -0.69 -7.68
N PRO A 13 12.35 -0.23 -8.27
CA PRO A 13 13.27 -1.11 -9.00
C PRO A 13 13.91 -2.18 -8.10
N ALA A 14 14.33 -1.81 -6.89
CA ALA A 14 14.96 -2.74 -5.95
C ALA A 14 14.02 -3.88 -5.53
N LEU A 15 12.76 -3.57 -5.23
CA LEU A 15 11.75 -4.58 -4.89
C LEU A 15 11.47 -5.49 -6.08
N THR A 16 11.38 -4.93 -7.30
CA THR A 16 11.17 -5.74 -8.51
C THR A 16 12.33 -6.69 -8.74
N GLY A 17 13.57 -6.24 -8.53
CA GLY A 17 14.76 -7.10 -8.56
C GLY A 17 14.66 -8.29 -7.60
N GLN A 18 14.27 -8.05 -6.34
CA GLN A 18 14.08 -9.12 -5.35
C GLN A 18 12.94 -10.08 -5.72
N ILE A 19 11.85 -9.57 -6.31
CA ILE A 19 10.76 -10.42 -6.80
C ILE A 19 11.28 -11.33 -7.92
N CYS A 20 12.01 -10.77 -8.89
CA CYS A 20 12.59 -11.52 -10.00
C CYS A 20 13.62 -12.56 -9.52
N GLU A 21 14.48 -12.20 -8.57
CA GLU A 21 15.47 -13.11 -7.96
C GLU A 21 14.79 -14.33 -7.30
N ASN A 22 13.75 -14.10 -6.50
CA ASN A 22 12.97 -15.18 -5.87
C ASN A 22 12.24 -16.07 -6.89
N LEU A 23 11.96 -15.56 -8.09
CA LEU A 23 11.33 -16.31 -9.18
C LEU A 23 12.36 -16.94 -10.13
N GLY A 24 13.66 -16.71 -9.95
CA GLY A 24 14.71 -17.18 -10.86
C GLY A 24 14.64 -16.51 -12.23
N MET A 25 14.23 -15.24 -12.30
CA MET A 25 14.04 -14.47 -13.52
C MET A 25 14.82 -13.15 -13.46
N SER A 26 14.98 -12.49 -14.61
CA SER A 26 15.43 -11.09 -14.69
C SER A 26 14.25 -10.16 -14.99
N PRO A 27 14.25 -8.91 -14.49
CA PRO A 27 13.32 -7.89 -14.96
C PRO A 27 13.43 -7.73 -16.49
N ALA A 28 12.30 -7.43 -17.13
CA ALA A 28 12.24 -7.15 -18.56
C ALA A 28 12.62 -5.69 -18.84
N ASP A 29 13.29 -5.46 -19.98
CA ASP A 29 13.83 -4.16 -20.32
C ASP A 29 12.75 -3.18 -20.77
N ALA A 30 12.71 -2.02 -20.10
CA ALA A 30 11.93 -0.87 -20.46
C ALA A 30 12.73 0.40 -20.18
N GLU A 31 12.65 1.38 -21.06
CA GLU A 31 13.19 2.71 -20.83
C GLU A 31 12.09 3.62 -20.29
N LEU A 32 12.37 4.22 -19.14
CA LEU A 32 11.49 5.14 -18.45
C LEU A 32 12.20 6.48 -18.31
N THR A 33 11.80 7.46 -19.11
CA THR A 33 12.43 8.78 -19.15
C THR A 33 11.41 9.90 -18.98
N GLN A 34 11.88 11.11 -18.71
CA GLN A 34 11.03 12.31 -18.73
C GLN A 34 11.56 13.26 -19.80
N PHE A 35 10.65 13.80 -20.61
CA PHE A 35 10.98 14.87 -21.54
C PHE A 35 11.30 16.17 -20.78
N SER A 36 11.91 17.14 -21.46
CA SER A 36 12.31 18.42 -20.85
C SER A 36 11.14 19.23 -20.29
N ASN A 37 9.92 19.00 -20.78
CA ASN A 37 8.67 19.59 -20.28
C ASN A 37 8.04 18.83 -19.08
N GLY A 38 8.65 17.74 -18.63
CA GLY A 38 8.16 16.92 -17.51
C GLY A 38 7.19 15.81 -17.90
N GLU A 39 6.88 15.63 -19.19
CA GLU A 39 6.05 14.51 -19.65
C GLU A 39 6.79 13.18 -19.52
N THR A 40 6.07 12.14 -19.09
CA THR A 40 6.64 10.80 -18.92
C THR A 40 6.67 10.06 -20.24
N SER A 41 7.84 9.55 -20.61
CA SER A 41 8.06 8.73 -21.81
C SER A 41 8.41 7.31 -21.40
N VAL A 42 7.75 6.35 -22.02
CA VAL A 42 7.93 4.92 -21.75
C VAL A 42 8.14 4.19 -23.06
N ARG A 43 9.20 3.39 -23.13
CA ARG A 43 9.47 2.51 -24.27
C ARG A 43 9.76 1.09 -23.79
N ILE A 44 8.89 0.16 -24.17
CA ILE A 44 9.07 -1.27 -23.88
C ILE A 44 10.06 -1.84 -24.90
N LEU A 45 11.20 -2.36 -24.44
CA LEU A 45 12.28 -2.83 -25.32
C LEU A 45 12.17 -4.32 -25.65
N THR A 46 11.35 -5.06 -24.90
CA THR A 46 11.15 -6.50 -25.08
C THR A 46 9.78 -6.79 -25.69
N SER A 47 9.69 -7.74 -26.63
CA SER A 47 8.38 -8.17 -27.16
C SER A 47 7.50 -8.75 -26.04
N VAL A 48 6.32 -8.15 -25.87
CA VAL A 48 5.28 -8.55 -24.90
C VAL A 48 4.13 -9.33 -25.52
N ARG A 49 4.14 -9.55 -26.85
CA ARG A 49 3.05 -10.20 -27.58
C ARG A 49 2.75 -11.58 -27.00
N GLU A 50 1.47 -11.82 -26.70
CA GLU A 50 0.96 -13.08 -26.14
C GLU A 50 1.59 -13.49 -24.80
N LYS A 51 2.30 -12.58 -24.12
CA LYS A 51 2.91 -12.84 -22.82
C LYS A 51 2.05 -12.37 -21.66
N ASP A 52 2.23 -13.00 -20.51
CA ASP A 52 1.67 -12.54 -19.25
C ASP A 52 2.62 -11.52 -18.63
N VAL A 53 2.16 -10.28 -18.52
CA VAL A 53 2.96 -9.13 -18.10
C VAL A 53 2.58 -8.70 -16.69
N PHE A 54 3.58 -8.51 -15.85
CA PHE A 54 3.45 -7.93 -14.52
C PHE A 54 4.16 -6.59 -14.51
N VAL A 55 3.46 -5.52 -14.17
CA VAL A 55 4.06 -4.19 -14.02
C VAL A 55 4.09 -3.87 -12.53
N VAL A 56 5.29 -3.79 -11.96
CA VAL A 56 5.51 -3.52 -10.55
C VAL A 56 5.76 -2.02 -10.39
N GLN A 57 4.85 -1.33 -9.71
CA GLN A 57 4.97 0.08 -9.40
C GLN A 57 4.32 0.39 -8.06
N SER A 58 4.89 1.31 -7.29
CA SER A 58 4.32 1.82 -6.05
C SER A 58 4.12 3.34 -6.08
N GLY A 59 3.50 3.90 -5.04
CA GLY A 59 3.48 5.33 -4.80
C GLY A 59 4.86 5.85 -4.37
N SER A 60 5.52 6.61 -5.25
CA SER A 60 6.75 7.38 -4.99
C SER A 60 6.46 8.66 -4.18
N PRO A 61 7.49 9.34 -3.62
CA PRO A 61 7.40 10.76 -3.29
C PRO A 61 6.75 11.61 -4.41
N ARG A 62 6.97 11.24 -5.67
CA ARG A 62 6.27 11.79 -6.85
C ARG A 62 5.09 10.90 -7.27
N ILE A 63 4.05 10.88 -6.43
CA ILE A 63 2.95 9.92 -6.56
C ILE A 63 2.22 9.99 -7.91
N ASN A 64 2.02 11.20 -8.45
CA ASN A 64 1.30 11.39 -9.72
C ASN A 64 2.13 10.93 -10.92
N ASP A 65 3.41 11.27 -10.94
CA ASP A 65 4.34 10.86 -11.99
C ASP A 65 4.42 9.33 -12.05
N SER A 66 4.55 8.65 -10.91
CA SER A 66 4.57 7.18 -10.87
C SER A 66 3.25 6.54 -11.30
N ILE A 67 2.10 7.19 -11.04
CA ILE A 67 0.80 6.74 -11.55
C ILE A 67 0.75 6.89 -13.08
N MET A 68 1.16 8.04 -13.61
CA MET A 68 1.17 8.26 -15.05
C MET A 68 2.12 7.30 -15.76
N GLU A 69 3.32 7.10 -15.23
CA GLU A 69 4.28 6.10 -15.71
C GLU A 69 3.67 4.71 -15.77
N LEU A 70 3.03 4.26 -14.67
CA LEU A 70 2.33 2.97 -14.61
C LEU A 70 1.24 2.85 -15.69
N LEU A 71 0.38 3.87 -15.83
CA LEU A 71 -0.71 3.85 -16.80
C LEU A 71 -0.17 3.79 -18.24
N ILE A 72 0.90 4.53 -18.54
CA ILE A 72 1.55 4.53 -19.85
C ILE A 72 2.21 3.18 -20.11
N MET A 73 2.92 2.58 -19.14
CA MET A 73 3.50 1.24 -19.26
C MET A 73 2.43 0.18 -19.56
N ILE A 74 1.31 0.19 -18.83
CA ILE A 74 0.20 -0.73 -19.06
C ILE A 74 -0.40 -0.52 -20.46
N SER A 75 -0.61 0.74 -20.86
CA SER A 75 -1.14 1.08 -22.18
C SER A 75 -0.20 0.60 -23.30
N ALA A 76 1.11 0.79 -23.15
CA ALA A 76 2.13 0.31 -24.09
C ALA A 76 2.14 -1.22 -24.18
N CYS A 77 2.03 -1.93 -23.04
CA CYS A 77 1.94 -3.39 -23.03
C CYS A 77 0.65 -3.90 -23.72
N LYS A 78 -0.48 -3.22 -23.50
CA LYS A 78 -1.74 -3.52 -24.16
C LYS A 78 -1.65 -3.31 -25.67
N GLY A 79 -1.08 -2.18 -26.11
CA GLY A 79 -0.81 -1.90 -27.51
C GLY A 79 0.14 -2.93 -28.16
N GLY A 80 1.11 -3.42 -27.38
CA GLY A 80 2.01 -4.51 -27.76
C GLY A 80 1.37 -5.91 -27.79
N SER A 81 0.04 -6.02 -27.60
CA SER A 81 -0.71 -7.29 -27.62
C SER A 81 -0.29 -8.29 -26.54
N ALA A 82 0.01 -7.80 -25.33
CA ALA A 82 0.16 -8.66 -24.16
C ALA A 82 -1.12 -9.47 -23.91
N ASN A 83 -0.96 -10.75 -23.53
CA ASN A 83 -2.10 -11.66 -23.26
C ASN A 83 -2.86 -11.22 -22.00
N LYS A 84 -2.12 -10.98 -20.91
CA LYS A 84 -2.67 -10.54 -19.63
C LYS A 84 -1.74 -9.53 -19.00
N ILE A 85 -2.31 -8.44 -18.46
CA ILE A 85 -1.55 -7.41 -17.76
C ILE A 85 -2.00 -7.36 -16.31
N THR A 86 -1.07 -7.63 -15.40
CA THR A 86 -1.27 -7.58 -13.96
C THR A 86 -0.52 -6.38 -13.39
N ALA A 87 -1.23 -5.50 -12.70
CA ALA A 87 -0.59 -4.39 -11.98
C ALA A 87 -0.25 -4.85 -10.56
N VAL A 88 1.04 -4.83 -10.22
CA VAL A 88 1.52 -5.15 -8.87
C VAL A 88 1.81 -3.83 -8.17
N LEU A 89 0.97 -3.49 -7.19
CA LEU A 89 0.93 -2.23 -6.47
C LEU A 89 1.20 -2.45 -4.97
N PRO A 90 2.47 -2.62 -4.54
CA PRO A 90 2.80 -2.89 -3.13
C PRO A 90 2.14 -1.89 -2.17
N TYR A 91 2.14 -0.60 -2.54
CA TYR A 91 1.33 0.40 -1.87
C TYR A 91 0.38 1.06 -2.89
N PHE A 92 -0.92 0.88 -2.68
CA PHE A 92 -1.92 1.45 -3.57
C PHE A 92 -1.99 2.99 -3.41
N PRO A 93 -1.72 3.77 -4.48
CA PRO A 93 -1.76 5.23 -4.41
C PRO A 93 -3.15 5.76 -4.05
N TYR A 94 -3.21 6.90 -3.36
CA TYR A 94 -4.46 7.55 -2.94
C TYR A 94 -5.39 6.71 -2.04
N SER A 95 -4.90 5.61 -1.45
CA SER A 95 -5.68 4.69 -0.61
C SER A 95 -6.44 5.36 0.55
N ARG A 96 -5.88 6.43 1.13
CA ARG A 96 -6.53 7.23 2.21
C ARG A 96 -7.74 8.04 1.75
N GLN A 97 -7.95 8.16 0.43
CA GLN A 97 -9.08 8.85 -0.20
C GLN A 97 -10.07 7.83 -0.79
N SER A 98 -10.31 6.73 -0.06
CA SER A 98 -11.24 5.65 -0.42
C SER A 98 -12.70 5.95 -0.10
N LYS A 99 -12.99 7.00 0.67
CA LYS A 99 -14.36 7.44 0.96
C LYS A 99 -14.48 8.96 0.89
N LYS A 100 -15.71 9.41 0.62
CA LYS A 100 -16.06 10.83 0.57
C LYS A 100 -15.99 11.42 1.98
N LYS A 101 -15.05 12.35 2.21
CA LYS A 101 -14.88 13.02 3.52
C LYS A 101 -15.69 14.31 3.66
N SER A 102 -16.15 14.88 2.55
CA SER A 102 -16.93 16.12 2.48
C SER A 102 -18.00 16.00 1.42
N HIS A 103 -19.12 16.73 1.55
CA HIS A 103 -20.26 16.67 0.64
C HIS A 103 -19.89 16.94 -0.83
N ARG A 104 -18.79 17.64 -1.13
CA ARG A 104 -18.28 17.86 -2.50
C ARG A 104 -16.89 17.23 -2.76
N GLY A 105 -16.50 16.24 -1.95
CA GLY A 105 -15.21 15.56 -2.09
C GLY A 105 -15.22 14.43 -3.13
N ALA A 106 -14.06 14.18 -3.73
CA ALA A 106 -13.82 13.07 -4.64
C ALA A 106 -13.44 11.77 -3.90
N ILE A 107 -13.64 10.63 -4.57
CA ILE A 107 -13.11 9.32 -4.15
C ILE A 107 -11.98 8.95 -5.11
N THR A 108 -10.81 9.54 -4.88
CA THR A 108 -9.66 9.47 -5.79
C THR A 108 -9.14 8.04 -5.97
N ALA A 109 -9.23 7.20 -4.93
CA ALA A 109 -8.88 5.78 -5.05
C ALA A 109 -9.75 5.05 -6.08
N ARG A 110 -11.06 5.36 -6.15
CA ARG A 110 -11.99 4.78 -7.14
C ARG A 110 -11.71 5.33 -8.54
N MET A 111 -11.37 6.62 -8.65
CA MET A 111 -10.93 7.21 -9.91
C MET A 111 -9.69 6.49 -10.45
N LEU A 112 -8.68 6.24 -9.62
CA LEU A 112 -7.48 5.52 -10.02
C LEU A 112 -7.76 4.08 -10.44
N ALA A 113 -8.62 3.36 -9.70
CA ALA A 113 -9.04 2.01 -10.09
C ALA A 113 -9.71 1.98 -11.47
N ASN A 114 -10.54 3.00 -11.77
CA ASN A 114 -11.14 3.15 -13.10
C ASN A 114 -10.09 3.41 -14.18
N LEU A 115 -9.11 4.29 -13.92
CA LEU A 115 -8.03 4.58 -14.87
C LEU A 115 -7.19 3.32 -15.19
N LEU A 116 -6.86 2.52 -14.18
CA LEU A 116 -6.17 1.23 -14.38
C LEU A 116 -6.99 0.27 -15.26
N GLY A 117 -8.30 0.20 -15.02
CA GLY A 117 -9.22 -0.58 -15.86
C GLY A 117 -9.25 -0.12 -17.31
N VAL A 118 -9.28 1.20 -17.54
CA VAL A 118 -9.25 1.79 -18.90
C VAL A 118 -7.92 1.54 -19.58
N ALA A 119 -6.80 1.71 -18.86
CA ALA A 119 -5.45 1.47 -19.37
C ALA A 119 -5.26 0.02 -19.86
N GLY A 120 -5.93 -0.95 -19.22
CA GLY A 120 -5.92 -2.34 -19.69
C GLY A 120 -5.65 -3.40 -18.65
N VAL A 121 -5.60 -3.04 -17.37
CA VAL A 121 -5.32 -4.00 -16.30
C VAL A 121 -6.39 -5.08 -16.24
N LYS A 122 -5.96 -6.34 -16.19
CA LYS A 122 -6.82 -7.52 -16.05
C LYS A 122 -6.76 -8.15 -14.67
N HIS A 123 -5.76 -7.78 -13.87
CA HIS A 123 -5.59 -8.28 -12.52
C HIS A 123 -4.78 -7.28 -11.68
N VAL A 124 -5.11 -7.09 -10.41
CA VAL A 124 -4.34 -6.24 -9.50
C VAL A 124 -3.85 -7.06 -8.32
N ILE A 125 -2.57 -6.92 -7.98
CA ILE A 125 -1.99 -7.46 -6.75
C ILE A 125 -1.55 -6.27 -5.90
N THR A 126 -1.91 -6.24 -4.62
CA THR A 126 -1.56 -5.15 -3.71
C THR A 126 -1.34 -5.67 -2.30
N VAL A 127 -0.80 -4.86 -1.40
CA VAL A 127 -0.55 -5.22 0.00
C VAL A 127 -1.30 -4.25 0.91
N ASP A 128 -2.09 -4.81 1.83
CA ASP A 128 -2.79 -4.10 2.91
C ASP A 128 -3.49 -2.80 2.47
N LEU A 129 -4.50 -2.93 1.62
CA LEU A 129 -5.38 -1.83 1.26
C LEU A 129 -5.91 -1.11 2.51
N HIS A 130 -5.91 0.22 2.46
CA HIS A 130 -6.36 1.07 3.57
C HIS A 130 -7.79 0.75 4.04
N ALA A 131 -8.66 0.33 3.13
CA ALA A 131 -9.97 -0.19 3.42
C ALA A 131 -10.23 -1.41 2.53
N SER A 132 -10.65 -2.53 3.10
CA SER A 132 -10.88 -3.79 2.35
C SER A 132 -11.94 -3.63 1.26
N GLN A 133 -12.91 -2.72 1.45
CA GLN A 133 -13.96 -2.41 0.46
C GLN A 133 -13.39 -1.84 -0.85
N MET A 134 -12.15 -1.34 -0.85
CA MET A 134 -11.49 -0.82 -2.06
C MET A 134 -11.34 -1.88 -3.15
N GLN A 135 -11.35 -3.18 -2.81
CA GLN A 135 -11.37 -4.26 -3.80
C GLN A 135 -12.58 -4.12 -4.75
N GLY A 136 -13.73 -3.67 -4.23
CA GLY A 136 -14.94 -3.42 -5.02
C GLY A 136 -14.87 -2.20 -5.94
N PHE A 137 -13.78 -1.43 -5.94
CA PHE A 137 -13.58 -0.35 -6.92
C PHE A 137 -13.12 -0.87 -8.28
N PHE A 138 -12.51 -2.05 -8.30
CA PHE A 138 -11.96 -2.64 -9.51
C PHE A 138 -13.02 -3.49 -10.20
N LYS A 139 -13.01 -3.47 -11.53
CA LYS A 139 -13.82 -4.38 -12.36
C LYS A 139 -13.13 -5.73 -12.60
N CYS A 140 -11.85 -5.83 -12.25
CA CYS A 140 -11.05 -7.03 -12.38
C CYS A 140 -10.78 -7.65 -10.99
N PRO A 141 -10.32 -8.91 -10.93
CA PRO A 141 -9.89 -9.52 -9.67
C PRO A 141 -8.81 -8.68 -8.99
N VAL A 142 -8.79 -8.72 -7.65
CA VAL A 142 -7.81 -8.02 -6.84
C VAL A 142 -7.32 -8.96 -5.74
N ASP A 143 -6.04 -9.29 -5.78
CA ASP A 143 -5.36 -10.00 -4.71
C ASP A 143 -4.80 -8.98 -3.73
N ASN A 144 -5.49 -8.80 -2.59
CA ASN A 144 -5.00 -7.99 -1.48
C ASN A 144 -4.25 -8.86 -0.48
N LEU A 145 -2.93 -8.87 -0.60
CA LEU A 145 -2.03 -9.58 0.30
C LEU A 145 -1.97 -8.90 1.68
N HIS A 146 -1.70 -9.68 2.71
CA HIS A 146 -1.64 -9.21 4.10
C HIS A 146 -0.24 -9.39 4.67
N ALA A 147 0.35 -8.32 5.20
CA ALA A 147 1.65 -8.37 5.86
C ALA A 147 1.56 -8.90 7.30
N GLU A 148 0.36 -8.96 7.89
CA GLU A 148 0.14 -9.38 9.28
C GLU A 148 0.89 -10.66 9.69
N PRO A 149 0.86 -11.77 8.92
CA PRO A 149 1.57 -12.99 9.32
C PRO A 149 3.10 -12.80 9.38
N ILE A 150 3.65 -11.97 8.49
CA ILE A 150 5.08 -11.65 8.44
C ILE A 150 5.46 -10.76 9.63
N ILE A 151 4.63 -9.76 9.93
CA ILE A 151 4.81 -8.86 11.08
C ILE A 151 4.73 -9.66 12.39
N ALA A 152 3.72 -10.52 12.56
CA ALA A 152 3.58 -11.35 13.74
C ALA A 152 4.80 -12.28 13.93
N LYS A 153 5.28 -12.89 12.84
CA LYS A 153 6.51 -13.71 12.86
C LYS A 153 7.74 -12.89 13.22
N TRP A 154 7.84 -11.66 12.75
CA TRP A 154 8.95 -10.76 13.08
C TRP A 154 8.92 -10.36 14.56
N VAL A 155 7.75 -9.98 15.08
CA VAL A 155 7.55 -9.64 16.51
C VAL A 155 8.02 -10.78 17.41
N ARG A 156 7.58 -12.03 17.13
CA ARG A 156 7.96 -13.21 17.92
C ARG A 156 9.46 -13.49 17.95
N ARG A 157 10.20 -13.06 16.92
CA ARG A 157 11.64 -13.35 16.76
C ARG A 157 12.54 -12.24 17.28
N ASN A 158 12.09 -10.99 17.22
CA ASN A 158 12.95 -9.83 17.44
C ASN A 158 12.60 -9.05 18.72
N ILE A 159 11.39 -9.22 19.26
CA ILE A 159 10.99 -8.50 20.48
C ILE A 159 11.16 -9.44 21.69
N PRO A 160 12.07 -9.11 22.64
CA PRO A 160 12.19 -9.85 23.88
C PRO A 160 10.91 -9.68 24.71
N ASN A 161 10.48 -10.73 25.40
CA ASN A 161 9.28 -10.74 26.23
C ASN A 161 8.00 -10.24 25.52
N TRP A 162 7.89 -10.46 24.20
CA TRP A 162 6.73 -10.04 23.41
C TRP A 162 5.37 -10.54 23.95
N ARG A 163 5.37 -11.62 24.74
CA ARG A 163 4.18 -12.18 25.41
C ARG A 163 3.57 -11.25 26.46
N GLU A 164 4.35 -10.33 27.00
CA GLU A 164 3.92 -9.32 27.97
C GLU A 164 3.58 -7.98 27.28
N SER A 165 3.74 -7.91 25.95
CA SER A 165 3.45 -6.70 25.18
C SER A 165 1.97 -6.51 24.90
N VAL A 166 1.58 -5.26 24.65
CA VAL A 166 0.23 -4.88 24.24
C VAL A 166 0.28 -4.27 22.85
N VAL A 167 -0.62 -4.67 21.96
CA VAL A 167 -0.72 -4.08 20.62
C VAL A 167 -1.63 -2.85 20.70
N VAL A 168 -1.13 -1.67 20.33
CA VAL A 168 -1.88 -0.42 20.53
C VAL A 168 -2.31 0.19 19.20
N SER A 169 -3.59 0.56 19.10
CA SER A 169 -4.12 1.33 17.97
C SER A 169 -4.07 2.83 18.25
N LYS A 170 -3.45 3.57 17.34
CA LYS A 170 -3.35 5.04 17.41
C LYS A 170 -4.67 5.78 17.17
N ASN A 171 -5.63 5.13 16.49
CA ASN A 171 -6.92 5.73 16.18
C ASN A 171 -7.98 4.65 15.94
N ALA A 172 -9.25 5.04 16.03
CA ALA A 172 -10.37 4.11 15.82
C ALA A 172 -10.38 3.42 14.44
N GLY A 173 -9.75 4.02 13.43
CA GLY A 173 -9.66 3.43 12.09
C GLY A 173 -8.68 2.26 11.99
N GLY A 174 -7.66 2.21 12.86
CA GLY A 174 -6.66 1.16 12.91
C GLY A 174 -7.04 -0.03 13.78
N THR A 175 -8.11 0.09 14.58
CA THR A 175 -8.46 -0.90 15.61
C THR A 175 -8.62 -2.30 15.04
N LYS A 176 -9.27 -2.46 13.87
CA LYS A 176 -9.42 -3.78 13.24
C LYS A 176 -8.09 -4.48 12.91
N ARG A 177 -7.08 -3.71 12.49
CA ARG A 177 -5.73 -4.26 12.20
C ARG A 177 -5.03 -4.66 13.48
N VAL A 178 -5.12 -3.83 14.50
CA VAL A 178 -4.53 -4.08 15.82
C VAL A 178 -5.17 -5.27 16.52
N THR A 179 -6.50 -5.39 16.50
CA THR A 179 -7.20 -6.54 17.08
C THR A 179 -6.81 -7.82 16.37
N SER A 180 -6.79 -7.82 15.03
CA SER A 180 -6.39 -8.99 14.24
C SER A 180 -4.95 -9.44 14.55
N LEU A 181 -4.00 -8.48 14.63
CA LEU A 181 -2.63 -8.78 15.02
C LEU A 181 -2.51 -9.28 16.47
N ALA A 182 -3.28 -8.69 17.40
CA ALA A 182 -3.32 -9.11 18.79
C ALA A 182 -3.87 -10.53 18.93
N ASP A 183 -4.93 -10.87 18.20
CA ASP A 183 -5.50 -12.22 18.13
C ASP A 183 -4.47 -13.22 17.57
N ALA A 184 -3.77 -12.86 16.49
CA ALA A 184 -2.72 -13.68 15.90
C ALA A 184 -1.54 -13.91 16.87
N LEU A 185 -1.24 -12.95 17.74
CA LEU A 185 -0.19 -13.06 18.76
C LEU A 185 -0.70 -13.62 20.11
N LYS A 186 -2.01 -13.69 20.32
CA LYS A 186 -2.66 -13.97 21.62
C LYS A 186 -2.25 -12.95 22.70
N LEU A 187 -2.26 -11.67 22.34
CA LEU A 187 -1.93 -10.55 23.23
C LEU A 187 -3.16 -9.69 23.51
N ASN A 188 -3.05 -8.87 24.57
CA ASN A 188 -4.00 -7.80 24.79
C ASN A 188 -3.78 -6.68 23.77
N PHE A 189 -4.84 -5.90 23.52
CA PHE A 189 -4.75 -4.70 22.70
C PHE A 189 -5.31 -3.47 23.42
N GLY A 190 -4.76 -2.30 23.08
CA GLY A 190 -5.22 -1.00 23.56
C GLY A 190 -5.66 -0.11 22.40
N MET A 191 -6.55 0.84 22.67
CA MET A 191 -6.94 1.86 21.69
C MET A 191 -6.77 3.26 22.29
N VAL A 192 -6.05 4.10 21.56
CA VAL A 192 -5.91 5.52 21.87
C VAL A 192 -6.90 6.31 21.01
N THR A 193 -7.70 7.15 21.66
CA THR A 193 -8.57 8.11 20.97
C THR A 193 -8.21 9.53 21.37
N THR A 194 -8.07 10.40 20.38
CA THR A 194 -7.87 11.84 20.59
C THR A 194 -9.13 12.57 20.18
N ASP A 195 -9.85 13.15 21.14
CA ASP A 195 -11.01 13.98 20.85
C ASP A 195 -10.56 15.41 20.50
N ARG A 196 -10.65 15.77 19.22
CA ARG A 196 -10.29 17.12 18.72
C ARG A 196 -11.40 18.15 18.92
N LYS A 197 -12.56 17.80 19.51
CA LYS A 197 -13.66 18.74 19.76
C LYS A 197 -13.41 19.66 20.96
N ARG A 198 -12.36 19.44 21.75
CA ARG A 198 -11.95 20.37 22.82
C ARG A 198 -10.88 21.32 22.26
N GLY A 199 -11.25 22.59 22.16
CA GLY A 199 -10.42 23.64 21.58
C GLY A 199 -9.08 23.81 22.29
N THR A 200 -8.05 24.09 21.48
CA THR A 200 -6.83 24.87 21.73
C THR A 200 -6.02 24.76 23.03
N ASN A 201 -6.30 23.85 23.98
CA ASN A 201 -5.39 23.55 25.10
C ASN A 201 -5.51 22.08 25.55
N MET A 202 -4.34 21.41 25.68
CA MET A 202 -4.05 20.04 26.19
C MET A 202 -4.10 18.89 25.17
N THR A 203 -3.10 18.01 24.95
CA THR A 203 -2.20 17.18 25.82
C THR A 203 -2.87 16.10 26.68
N GLY A 204 -4.05 15.61 26.28
CA GLY A 204 -4.65 14.41 26.88
C GLY A 204 -5.10 13.38 25.84
N SER A 205 -4.44 12.23 25.80
CA SER A 205 -4.88 11.04 25.07
C SER A 205 -5.63 10.10 26.01
N THR A 206 -6.85 9.69 25.67
CA THR A 206 -7.60 8.70 26.46
C THR A 206 -7.18 7.29 26.02
N ILE A 207 -6.60 6.53 26.94
CA ILE A 207 -6.34 5.10 26.80
C ILE A 207 -7.56 4.39 27.39
N ILE A 208 -8.25 3.57 26.58
CA ILE A 208 -9.34 2.73 27.06
C ILE A 208 -8.79 1.30 27.16
N ASN A 209 -8.54 0.84 28.38
CA ASN A 209 -8.22 -0.55 28.69
C ASN A 209 -9.43 -1.22 29.37
N PRO A 210 -9.73 -2.50 29.10
CA PRO A 210 -10.75 -3.25 29.85
C PRO A 210 -10.29 -3.70 31.26
N SER A 211 -9.21 -3.14 31.81
CA SER A 211 -8.63 -3.60 33.08
C SER A 211 -7.82 -2.49 33.75
N ASP A 212 -8.24 -2.16 34.97
CA ASP A 212 -7.64 -1.44 36.12
C ASP A 212 -6.63 -0.27 35.93
N ASP A 213 -6.88 0.75 36.76
CA ASP A 213 -6.22 2.05 36.94
C ASP A 213 -4.68 2.01 36.98
N ILE A 214 -4.02 2.78 36.08
CA ILE A 214 -2.66 3.32 36.34
C ILE A 214 -2.52 4.73 35.74
N ARG A 215 -1.94 5.64 36.56
CA ARG A 215 -1.66 7.07 36.33
C ARG A 215 -0.78 7.37 35.11
N CYS A 216 -1.06 8.50 34.44
CA CYS A 216 -0.26 9.05 33.35
C CYS A 216 0.86 9.98 33.86
N GLU A 217 2.10 9.75 33.42
CA GLU A 217 3.13 10.79 33.32
C GLU A 217 3.49 11.03 31.85
N SER A 218 3.86 12.27 31.56
CA SER A 218 4.00 12.93 30.28
C SER A 218 5.18 12.46 29.43
N GLU A 219 4.99 12.31 28.10
CA GLU A 219 6.08 12.36 27.13
C GLU A 219 5.73 13.24 25.92
N ASP A 220 6.41 14.39 25.88
CA ASP A 220 6.74 15.15 24.68
C ASP A 220 7.79 14.37 23.88
N ASP A 221 7.46 13.82 22.69
CA ASP A 221 8.32 13.80 21.48
C ASP A 221 7.68 13.09 20.25
N CYS A 222 6.38 13.30 19.96
CA CYS A 222 5.73 12.61 18.82
C CYS A 222 5.33 13.53 17.64
N ARG A 223 6.00 14.69 17.48
CA ARG A 223 5.58 15.72 16.50
C ARG A 223 6.38 15.84 15.21
N ARG A 224 7.47 15.09 14.98
CA ARG A 224 8.27 15.25 13.75
C ARG A 224 8.64 13.93 13.10
N ARG A 225 7.68 13.27 12.46
CA ARG A 225 7.87 12.44 11.24
C ARG A 225 6.51 11.94 10.77
N GLY A 226 6.07 12.41 9.61
CA GLY A 226 4.86 11.97 8.90
C GLY A 226 4.93 10.53 8.36
N LEU A 227 5.54 9.61 9.10
CA LEU A 227 5.70 8.18 8.78
C LEU A 227 4.76 7.28 9.61
N ALA A 228 4.09 7.82 10.61
CA ALA A 228 3.40 7.04 11.65
C ALA A 228 2.01 6.51 11.25
N ASN A 229 1.76 6.24 9.97
CA ASN A 229 0.45 5.76 9.50
C ASN A 229 0.51 4.64 8.46
N THR A 230 1.69 4.04 8.24
CA THR A 230 1.89 2.99 7.22
C THR A 230 2.44 1.67 7.77
N LEU A 231 2.83 1.60 9.04
CA LEU A 231 3.19 0.33 9.68
C LEU A 231 2.49 0.28 11.04
N LEU A 232 1.61 -0.71 11.18
CA LEU A 232 0.60 -0.93 12.23
C LEU A 232 -0.77 -0.27 11.97
#